data_AF-A0A239DA86-F1
#
_entry.id   AF-A0A239DA86-F1
#
_cell.length_a   1.000
_cell.length_b   1.000
_cell.length_c   1.000
_cell.angle_alpha   90.00
_cell.angle_beta   90.00
_cell.angle_gamma   90.00
#
_symmetry.space_group_name_H-M   'P 1'
#
loop_
_entity.id
_entity.type
_entity.pdbx_description
1 polymer ?
#
loop_
_entity_poly.entity_id
_entity_poly.type
_entity_poly.pdbx_seq_one_letter_code
_entity_poly.pdbx_strand_id
1 'polypeptide(L)'
;MGAKMASATRSALYDKHGREIMVGDILKVFHFIGRRNKHHFMFKQVMREQKLGKGVEDYFYISHLNFRDDGYHLHRDGSVLGDYEIVQSIDAQFDRRPRIDPKEPRP
;
A
#
# COMPACT_ATOMS: atom_id res chain seq x y z
N MET A 1 -37.15 5.81 10.61
CA MET A 1 -35.84 6.18 11.18
C MET A 1 -34.87 5.04 10.92
N GLY A 2 -34.10 5.11 9.83
CA GLY A 2 -33.06 4.13 9.54
C GLY A 2 -31.72 4.69 10.00
N ALA A 3 -31.11 4.08 11.00
CA ALA A 3 -29.75 4.44 11.40
C ALA A 3 -28.81 4.14 10.22
N LYS A 4 -28.26 5.18 9.59
CA LYS A 4 -27.06 5.05 8.76
C LYS A 4 -25.97 4.53 9.69
N MET A 5 -25.65 3.23 9.63
CA MET A 5 -24.39 2.75 10.17
C MET A 5 -23.29 3.50 9.40
N ALA A 6 -22.50 4.31 10.12
CA ALA A 6 -21.23 4.75 9.61
C ALA A 6 -20.46 3.48 9.24
N SER A 7 -20.19 3.28 7.94
CA SER A 7 -19.28 2.24 7.49
C SER A 7 -17.97 2.49 8.24
N ALA A 8 -17.60 1.58 9.13
CA ALA A 8 -16.28 1.60 9.75
C ALA A 8 -15.30 1.49 8.57
N THR A 9 -14.73 2.63 8.18
CA THR A 9 -13.86 2.71 7.01
C THR A 9 -12.66 1.81 7.31
N ARG A 10 -12.65 0.63 6.70
CA ARG A 10 -11.55 -0.31 6.87
C ARG A 10 -10.27 0.37 6.42
N SER A 11 -9.30 0.48 7.33
CA SER A 11 -7.98 1.02 7.02
C SER A 11 -7.33 0.15 5.95
N ALA A 12 -7.23 0.67 4.73
CA ALA A 12 -6.78 -0.06 3.55
C ALA A 12 -5.84 0.82 2.72
N LEU A 13 -5.08 0.21 1.82
CA LEU A 13 -4.19 0.90 0.89
C LEU A 13 -4.10 0.02 -0.35
N TYR A 14 -4.08 0.61 -1.53
CA TYR A 14 -4.18 -0.14 -2.78
C TYR A 14 -3.00 0.18 -3.70
N ASP A 15 -2.55 -0.80 -4.47
CA ASP A 15 -1.51 -0.61 -5.48
C ASP A 15 -2.07 -0.03 -6.78
N LYS A 16 -1.22 0.28 -7.77
CA LYS A 16 -1.63 0.88 -9.04
C LYS A 16 -2.64 0.05 -9.86
N HIS A 17 -2.86 -1.21 -9.51
CA HIS A 17 -3.84 -2.10 -10.11
C HIS A 17 -5.11 -2.25 -9.26
N GLY A 18 -5.23 -1.47 -8.19
CA GLY A 18 -6.38 -1.47 -7.28
C GLY A 18 -6.40 -2.64 -6.30
N ARG A 19 -5.29 -3.37 -6.15
CA ARG A 19 -5.21 -4.54 -5.24
C ARG A 19 -4.85 -4.08 -3.84
N GLU A 20 -5.55 -4.57 -2.82
CA GLU A 20 -5.25 -4.25 -1.41
C GLU A 20 -3.81 -4.69 -1.09
N ILE A 21 -3.02 -3.75 -0.57
CA ILE A 21 -1.67 -3.97 -0.04
C ILE A 21 -1.81 -4.53 1.37
N MET A 22 -1.10 -5.62 1.64
CA MET A 22 -1.14 -6.36 2.90
C MET A 22 0.27 -6.61 3.45
N VAL A 23 0.35 -6.93 4.74
CA VAL A 23 1.59 -7.35 5.38
C VAL A 23 2.17 -8.58 4.67
N GLY A 24 3.47 -8.56 4.41
CA GLY A 24 4.18 -9.61 3.69
C GLY A 24 4.33 -9.36 2.18
N ASP A 25 3.65 -8.36 1.62
CA ASP A 25 3.78 -8.01 0.21
C ASP A 25 5.16 -7.41 -0.11
N ILE A 26 5.67 -7.75 -1.29
CA ILE A 26 6.81 -7.07 -1.92
C ILE A 26 6.26 -6.08 -2.94
N LEU A 27 6.67 -4.83 -2.78
CA LEU A 27 6.25 -3.70 -3.60
C LEU A 27 7.39 -3.28 -4.51
N LYS A 28 7.11 -3.19 -5.82
CA LYS A 28 7.93 -2.46 -6.78
C LYS A 28 7.48 -1.01 -6.80
N VAL A 29 8.35 -0.12 -6.36
CA VAL A 29 8.08 1.30 -6.17
C VAL A 29 8.86 2.11 -7.20
N PHE A 30 8.19 2.96 -7.98
CA PHE A 30 8.88 3.89 -8.87
C PHE A 30 9.70 4.91 -8.08
N HIS A 31 10.92 5.18 -8.54
CA HIS A 31 11.82 6.13 -7.86
C HIS A 31 12.15 7.33 -8.74
N PHE A 32 12.67 7.11 -9.96
CA PHE A 32 12.95 8.20 -10.91
C PHE A 32 13.16 7.67 -12.33
N ILE A 33 13.17 8.60 -13.29
CA ILE A 33 13.58 8.35 -14.69
C ILE A 33 15.03 8.76 -14.85
N GLY A 34 15.88 7.79 -15.19
CA GLY A 34 17.31 8.00 -15.44
C GLY A 34 17.60 8.36 -16.90
N ARG A 35 18.90 8.28 -17.25
CA ARG A 35 19.35 8.50 -18.63
C ARG A 35 18.64 7.56 -19.61
N ARG A 36 18.41 8.04 -20.83
CA ARG A 36 17.74 7.28 -21.91
C ARG A 36 16.32 6.81 -21.54
N ASN A 37 15.60 7.60 -20.75
CA ASN A 37 14.23 7.30 -20.30
C ASN A 37 14.09 5.96 -19.56
N LYS A 38 15.17 5.49 -18.91
CA LYS A 38 15.11 4.26 -18.14
C LYS A 38 14.41 4.52 -16.82
N HIS A 39 13.33 3.80 -16.54
CA HIS A 39 12.64 3.89 -15.25
C HIS A 39 13.41 3.06 -14.22
N HIS A 40 13.68 3.67 -13.06
CA HIS A 40 14.33 3.03 -11.92
C HIS A 40 13.29 2.75 -10.84
N PHE A 41 13.32 1.52 -10.33
CA PHE A 41 12.40 1.04 -9.31
C PHE A 41 13.20 0.57 -8.09
N MET A 42 12.59 0.65 -6.91
CA MET A 42 13.06 -0.01 -5.71
C MET A 42 12.09 -1.11 -5.31
N PHE A 43 12.61 -2.18 -4.73
CA PHE A 43 11.80 -3.21 -4.09
C PHE A 43 11.76 -2.95 -2.60
N LYS A 44 10.57 -3.04 -2.02
CA LYS A 44 10.30 -2.77 -0.61
C LYS A 44 9.37 -3.85 -0.07
N GLN A 45 9.35 -4.06 1.24
CA GLN A 45 8.48 -5.06 1.87
C GLN A 45 7.57 -4.43 2.92
N VAL A 46 6.29 -4.80 2.89
CA VAL A 46 5.34 -4.44 3.95
C VAL A 46 5.59 -5.36 5.15
N MET A 47 6.09 -4.82 6.25
CA MET A 47 6.54 -5.64 7.39
C MET A 47 5.48 -5.79 8.47
N ARG A 48 4.77 -4.72 8.81
CA ARG A 48 3.81 -4.69 9.92
C ARG A 48 2.84 -3.54 9.78
N GLU A 49 1.71 -3.69 10.46
CA GLU A 49 0.81 -2.59 10.79
C GLU A 49 1.32 -1.88 12.04
N GLN A 50 1.21 -0.56 12.08
CA GLN A 50 1.62 0.25 13.22
C GLN A 50 0.69 1.45 13.35
N LYS A 51 0.28 1.74 14.59
CA LYS A 51 -0.39 3.00 14.93
C LYS A 51 0.66 4.07 15.21
N LEU A 52 0.56 5.20 14.53
CA LEU A 52 1.42 6.37 14.78
C LEU A 52 0.60 7.53 15.36
N GLY A 53 1.28 8.46 16.02
CA GLY A 53 0.63 9.58 16.72
C GLY A 53 -0.15 9.14 17.96
N LYS A 54 -1.28 9.81 18.25
CA LYS A 54 -2.14 9.50 19.42
C LYS A 54 -2.96 8.20 19.26
N GLY A 55 -2.51 7.25 18.43
CA GLY A 55 -3.13 5.94 18.24
C GLY A 55 -4.31 5.90 17.26
N VAL A 56 -4.58 7.00 16.56
CA VAL A 56 -5.77 7.13 15.69
C VAL A 56 -5.52 6.60 14.28
N GLU A 57 -4.32 6.78 13.76
CA GLU A 57 -4.02 6.52 12.35
C GLU A 57 -3.27 5.20 12.16
N ASP A 58 -3.73 4.41 11.19
CA ASP A 58 -3.15 3.11 10.86
C ASP A 58 -2.17 3.23 9.70
N TYR A 59 -0.93 2.82 9.94
CA TYR A 59 0.14 2.84 8.95
C TYR A 59 0.67 1.44 8.67
N PHE A 60 1.22 1.25 7.49
CA PHE A 60 2.17 0.18 7.22
C PHE A 60 3.60 0.67 7.42
N TYR A 61 4.45 -0.14 8.05
CA TYR A 61 5.90 0.05 7.98
C TYR A 61 6.47 -0.71 6.79
N ILE A 62 7.22 0.01 5.96
CA ILE A 62 7.77 -0.44 4.68
C ILE A 62 9.30 -0.52 4.76
N SER A 63 9.83 -1.75 4.78
CA SER A 63 11.27 -1.98 4.81
C SER A 63 11.93 -1.75 3.45
N HIS A 64 13.17 -1.28 3.48
CA HIS A 64 14.03 -1.14 2.32
C HIS A 64 14.66 -2.44 1.80
N LEU A 65 14.29 -3.62 2.35
CA LEU A 65 14.87 -4.94 2.00
C LEU A 65 16.40 -5.01 2.14
N ASN A 66 16.96 -4.17 3.00
CA ASN A 66 18.39 -4.05 3.28
C ASN A 66 18.76 -4.63 4.67
N PHE A 67 17.80 -5.31 5.34
CA PHE A 67 17.89 -5.82 6.72
C PHE A 67 18.19 -4.75 7.79
N ARG A 68 18.10 -3.46 7.44
CA ARG A 68 18.20 -2.35 8.39
C ARG A 68 16.79 -1.89 8.77
N ASP A 69 16.67 -1.31 9.96
CA ASP A 69 15.42 -0.73 10.43
C ASP A 69 15.31 0.76 10.05
N ASP A 70 15.45 1.06 8.75
CA ASP A 70 15.45 2.40 8.18
C ASP A 70 14.34 2.60 7.13
N GLY A 71 13.23 1.88 7.29
CA GLY A 71 12.06 1.96 6.43
C GLY A 71 11.24 3.24 6.61
N TYR A 72 10.10 3.31 5.93
CA TYR A 72 9.17 4.44 6.00
C TYR A 72 7.74 3.96 6.25
N HIS A 73 6.82 4.89 6.51
CA HIS A 73 5.43 4.58 6.81
C HIS A 73 4.49 5.02 5.70
N LEU A 74 3.49 4.19 5.40
CA LEU A 74 2.40 4.50 4.48
C LEU A 74 1.07 4.50 5.22
N HIS A 75 0.32 5.59 5.11
CA HIS A 75 -0.99 5.74 5.75
C HIS A 75 -2.04 4.87 5.04
N ARG A 76 -2.88 4.17 5.79
CA ARG A 76 -3.93 3.28 5.28
C ARG A 76 -5.27 4.00 5.15
N ASP A 77 -5.29 5.08 4.38
CA ASP A 77 -6.47 5.94 4.17
C ASP A 77 -7.44 5.44 3.08
N GLY A 78 -7.10 4.35 2.40
CA GLY A 78 -7.85 3.78 1.28
C GLY A 78 -7.44 4.33 -0.09
N SER A 79 -6.36 5.08 -0.19
CA SER A 79 -5.83 5.59 -1.46
C SER A 79 -5.28 4.49 -2.37
N VAL A 80 -5.23 4.80 -3.66
CA VAL A 80 -4.56 4.00 -4.71
C VAL A 80 -3.20 4.64 -5.01
N LEU A 81 -2.13 3.89 -4.76
CA LEU A 81 -0.76 4.35 -4.97
C LEU A 81 -0.28 4.05 -6.40
N GLY A 82 -0.33 5.05 -7.27
CA GLY A 82 0.01 4.90 -8.70
C GLY A 82 1.45 4.45 -8.99
N ASP A 83 2.37 4.74 -8.08
CA ASP A 83 3.80 4.39 -8.21
C ASP A 83 4.17 3.03 -7.60
N TYR A 84 3.19 2.30 -7.06
CA TYR A 84 3.40 1.07 -6.30
C TYR A 84 2.73 -0.11 -7.01
N GLU A 85 3.44 -1.22 -7.11
CA GLU A 85 2.95 -2.47 -7.70
C GLU A 85 3.29 -3.64 -6.79
N ILE A 86 2.29 -4.41 -6.37
CA ILE A 86 2.54 -5.69 -5.71
C ILE A 86 3.12 -6.66 -6.74
N VAL A 87 4.29 -7.20 -6.46
CA VAL A 87 4.99 -8.16 -7.33
C VAL A 87 5.12 -9.55 -6.72
N GLN A 88 4.94 -9.66 -5.40
CA GLN A 88 4.96 -10.93 -4.67
C GLN A 88 4.23 -10.76 -3.34
N SER A 89 3.65 -11.87 -2.85
CA SER A 89 3.06 -11.99 -1.51
C SER A 89 3.41 -13.34 -0.91
N ILE A 90 3.20 -13.49 0.41
CA ILE A 90 3.50 -14.73 1.15
C ILE A 90 2.76 -15.94 0.56
N ASP A 91 1.51 -15.76 0.15
CA ASP A 91 0.64 -16.79 -0.41
C ASP A 91 0.73 -16.93 -1.94
N ALA A 92 1.47 -16.03 -2.61
CA ALA A 92 1.52 -15.91 -4.07
C ALA A 92 0.15 -15.82 -4.77
N GLN A 93 -0.90 -15.33 -4.09
CA GLN A 93 -2.26 -15.16 -4.65
C GLN A 93 -2.63 -13.69 -4.90
N PHE A 94 -1.66 -12.78 -4.86
CA PHE A 94 -1.91 -11.33 -4.93
C PHE A 94 -2.54 -10.85 -6.22
N ASP A 95 -2.28 -11.55 -7.32
CA ASP A 95 -2.86 -11.32 -8.64
C ASP A 95 -4.38 -11.58 -8.68
N ARG A 96 -4.88 -12.44 -7.79
CA ARG A 96 -6.31 -12.81 -7.66
C ARG A 96 -7.10 -11.94 -6.69
N ARG A 97 -6.45 -11.00 -6.01
CA ARG A 97 -7.13 -10.10 -5.05
C ARG A 97 -8.19 -9.26 -5.77
N PRO A 98 -9.34 -9.00 -5.13
CA PRO A 98 -10.32 -8.05 -5.63
C PRO A 98 -9.65 -6.70 -5.92
N ARG A 99 -10.03 -6.09 -7.04
CA ARG A 99 -9.53 -4.78 -7.44
C ARG A 99 -10.60 -3.75 -7.14
N ILE A 100 -10.22 -2.64 -6.53
CA ILE A 100 -11.07 -1.46 -6.49
C ILE A 100 -10.90 -0.70 -7.80
N ASP A 101 -12.02 -0.27 -8.39
CA ASP A 101 -11.95 0.67 -9.51
C ASP A 101 -11.47 2.02 -8.98
N PRO A 102 -10.51 2.71 -9.64
CA PRO A 102 -10.07 4.05 -9.23
C PRO A 102 -11.17 5.13 -9.29
N LYS A 103 -12.36 4.78 -9.79
CA LYS A 103 -13.53 5.68 -9.85
C LYS A 103 -14.26 5.70 -8.52
N GLU A 104 -13.68 6.37 -7.54
CA GLU A 104 -14.42 7.26 -6.64
C GLU A 104 -13.40 7.97 -5.74
N PRO A 105 -13.13 9.28 -5.95
CA PRO A 105 -12.57 10.06 -4.88
C PRO A 105 -13.58 10.04 -3.73
N ARG A 106 -13.15 9.54 -2.56
CA ARG A 106 -13.95 9.65 -1.34
C ARG A 106 -14.18 11.16 -1.07
N PRO A 107 -15.42 11.59 -0.75
CA PRO A 107 -15.81 13.01 -0.65
C PRO A 107 -15.01 13.82 0.37
#